data_AF-A0A9D7LLN3-F1
#
_entry.id   AF-A0A9D7LLN3-F1
#
_cell.length_a   1.000
_cell.length_b   1.000
_cell.length_c   1.000
_cell.angle_alpha   90.00
_cell.angle_beta   90.00
_cell.angle_gamma   90.00
#
_symmetry.space_group_name_H-M   'P 1'
#
loop_
_entity.id
_entity.type
_entity.pdbx_description
1 polymer ?
#
loop_
_entity_poly.entity_id
_entity_poly.type
_entity_poly.pdbx_seq_one_letter_code
_entity_poly.pdbx_strand_id
1 'polypeptide(L)'
;MLNQLFEHAERMVTGELPLLQEVTLPVSRRIRRSTRLIQELLAALVQEYFNTLPEFFAPRPSPPERTPQYVLRRIMKGIAWHLRISHHTASPSGLGVWQQLHAAYRTSRRLGIADRPGPDSEPSIEQIYLHTLLAGIAQPASFCYSELEFVADYIASCVKPVDILERPPLDHRGVFWVALDNDFPAQALARRSPPSDLLVLYFACDLIARDAREQLAALTKGTHASRLGIPDFADTPAGRGVLRRLNLLWGQPAARRFPRRRQSYRVNLCAGFEQLWQMIRHPGQEGQISEWMVTNESPDGYSLMHISGEAANLLIGDIVAIQPTGDRGEPLPNWSVGIIRWALSENSEHIELGMQQLAAQAIAAEIVRPAEIEADRLLALILPETPPLRMLPALVTAAGKLSGSEHRLIVLVADKDSGVRGVRPTALTEQTPRIEVFSVEPDEKL
;
A
#
# COMPACT_ATOMS: atom_id res chain seq x y z
N MET A 1 7.87 9.97 -36.16
CA MET A 1 8.25 8.66 -35.59
C MET A 1 8.14 8.60 -34.07
N LEU A 2 8.96 9.32 -33.28
CA LEU A 2 8.97 9.18 -31.79
C LEU A 2 7.62 9.51 -31.12
N ASN A 3 6.86 10.49 -31.61
CA ASN A 3 5.51 10.79 -31.11
C ASN A 3 4.52 9.62 -31.34
N GLN A 4 4.54 9.03 -32.53
CA GLN A 4 3.67 7.88 -32.86
C GLN A 4 4.02 6.65 -32.01
N LEU A 5 5.32 6.45 -31.73
CA LEU A 5 5.75 5.38 -30.82
C LEU A 5 5.27 5.64 -29.39
N PHE A 6 5.30 6.89 -28.93
CA PHE A 6 4.76 7.26 -27.62
C PHE A 6 3.24 7.01 -27.53
N GLU A 7 2.47 7.44 -28.53
CA GLU A 7 1.02 7.18 -28.61
C GLU A 7 0.69 5.68 -28.68
N HIS A 8 1.58 4.88 -29.29
CA HIS A 8 1.45 3.43 -29.27
C HIS A 8 1.72 2.86 -27.87
N ALA A 9 2.80 3.29 -27.21
CA ALA A 9 3.10 2.88 -25.84
C ALA A 9 1.99 3.27 -24.85
N GLU A 10 1.43 4.48 -25.00
CA GLU A 10 0.28 4.94 -24.21
C GLU A 10 -0.94 4.03 -24.35
N ARG A 11 -1.27 3.62 -25.58
CA ARG A 11 -2.34 2.65 -25.83
C ARG A 11 -2.05 1.28 -25.22
N MET A 12 -0.81 0.81 -25.31
CA MET A 12 -0.40 -0.46 -24.70
C MET A 12 -0.53 -0.42 -23.17
N VAL A 13 0.01 0.61 -22.52
CA VAL A 13 -0.10 0.79 -21.06
C VAL A 13 -1.56 0.87 -20.63
N THR A 14 -2.39 1.65 -21.35
CA THR A 14 -3.81 1.81 -21.04
C THR A 14 -4.60 0.51 -21.22
N GLY A 15 -4.24 -0.32 -22.20
CA GLY A 15 -4.88 -1.63 -22.43
C GLY A 15 -4.42 -2.73 -21.45
N GLU A 16 -3.16 -2.69 -21.02
CA GLU A 16 -2.57 -3.76 -20.19
C GLU A 16 -2.75 -3.52 -18.68
N LEU A 17 -2.77 -2.26 -18.21
CA LEU A 17 -2.93 -1.96 -16.78
C LEU A 17 -4.20 -2.60 -16.18
N PRO A 18 -5.40 -2.48 -16.78
CA PRO A 18 -6.61 -3.11 -16.24
C PRO A 18 -6.52 -4.63 -16.10
N LEU A 19 -5.73 -5.30 -16.94
CA LEU A 19 -5.52 -6.75 -16.87
C LEU A 19 -4.72 -7.17 -15.63
N LEU A 20 -4.06 -6.22 -14.95
CA LEU A 20 -3.35 -6.48 -13.70
C LEU A 20 -4.27 -6.51 -12.48
N GLN A 21 -5.56 -6.16 -12.61
CA GLN A 21 -6.50 -6.19 -11.50
C GLN A 21 -6.67 -7.57 -10.87
N GLU A 22 -6.58 -8.62 -11.69
CA GLU A 22 -6.73 -10.02 -11.26
C GLU A 22 -5.41 -10.63 -10.77
N VAL A 23 -4.34 -9.84 -10.68
CA VAL A 23 -3.03 -10.33 -10.25
C VAL A 23 -3.05 -10.60 -8.75
N THR A 24 -2.89 -11.87 -8.40
CA THR A 24 -2.53 -12.32 -7.05
C THR A 24 -1.02 -12.52 -6.96
N LEU A 25 -0.52 -12.61 -5.73
CA LEU A 25 0.87 -12.98 -5.50
C LEU A 25 0.98 -14.50 -5.34
N PRO A 26 2.03 -15.15 -5.90
CA PRO A 26 3.03 -14.58 -6.81
C PRO A 26 2.46 -14.18 -8.18
N VAL A 27 2.98 -13.07 -8.75
CA VAL A 27 2.62 -12.67 -10.11
C VAL A 27 3.07 -13.74 -11.11
N SER A 28 2.14 -14.21 -11.95
CA SER A 28 2.40 -15.27 -12.92
C SER A 28 3.51 -14.90 -13.92
N ARG A 29 4.24 -15.92 -14.40
CA ARG A 29 5.32 -15.74 -15.40
C ARG A 29 4.84 -15.04 -16.67
N ARG A 30 3.60 -15.31 -17.11
CA ARG A 30 2.99 -14.67 -18.28
C ARG A 30 2.84 -13.16 -18.08
N ILE A 31 2.25 -12.76 -16.96
CA ILE A 31 2.00 -11.34 -16.64
C ILE A 31 3.32 -10.60 -16.44
N ARG A 32 4.29 -11.22 -15.74
CA ARG A 32 5.65 -10.66 -15.59
C ARG A 32 6.33 -10.43 -16.93
N ARG A 33 6.22 -11.39 -17.86
CA ARG A 33 6.79 -11.23 -19.20
C ARG A 33 6.14 -10.07 -19.96
N SER A 34 4.82 -9.95 -19.90
CA SER A 34 4.09 -8.84 -20.57
C SER A 34 4.53 -7.49 -20.01
N THR A 35 4.44 -7.32 -18.70
CA THR A 35 4.79 -6.07 -18.00
C THR A 35 6.25 -5.68 -18.19
N ARG A 36 7.18 -6.64 -18.18
CA ARG A 36 8.60 -6.38 -18.47
C ARG A 36 8.83 -5.85 -19.90
N LEU A 37 8.16 -6.42 -20.91
CA LEU A 37 8.31 -5.94 -22.29
C LEU A 37 7.80 -4.50 -22.45
N ILE A 38 6.70 -4.14 -21.77
CA ILE A 38 6.18 -2.78 -21.76
C ILE A 38 7.17 -1.84 -21.06
N GLN A 39 7.74 -2.25 -19.93
CA GLN A 39 8.75 -1.48 -19.21
C GLN A 39 10.03 -1.27 -20.03
N GLU A 40 10.51 -2.30 -20.74
CA GLU A 40 11.66 -2.20 -21.66
C GLU A 40 11.38 -1.21 -22.80
N LEU A 41 10.17 -1.25 -23.38
CA LEU A 41 9.74 -0.27 -24.39
C LEU A 41 9.70 1.15 -23.82
N LEU A 42 9.12 1.35 -22.64
CA LEU A 42 9.05 2.65 -21.97
C LEU A 42 10.45 3.18 -21.67
N ALA A 43 11.37 2.35 -21.16
CA ALA A 43 12.74 2.72 -20.89
C ALA A 43 13.49 3.14 -22.16
N ALA A 44 13.35 2.38 -23.25
CA ALA A 44 13.92 2.74 -24.54
C ALA A 44 13.38 4.08 -25.06
N LEU A 45 12.06 4.30 -25.00
CA LEU A 45 11.44 5.56 -25.41
C LEU A 45 11.92 6.75 -24.57
N VAL A 46 11.96 6.59 -23.25
CA VAL A 46 12.47 7.61 -22.32
C VAL A 46 13.91 7.97 -22.66
N GLN A 47 14.77 6.97 -22.90
CA GLN A 47 16.15 7.20 -23.28
C GLN A 47 16.28 7.95 -24.61
N GLU A 48 15.50 7.59 -25.62
CA GLU A 48 15.49 8.30 -26.90
C GLU A 48 15.03 9.76 -26.75
N TYR A 49 14.02 10.04 -25.93
CA TYR A 49 13.65 11.42 -25.63
C TYR A 49 14.77 12.18 -24.91
N PHE A 50 15.47 11.57 -23.95
CA PHE A 50 16.64 12.18 -23.32
C PHE A 50 17.74 12.51 -24.34
N ASN A 51 17.99 11.62 -25.30
CA ASN A 51 19.00 11.82 -26.35
C ASN A 51 18.69 13.03 -27.24
N THR A 52 17.43 13.47 -27.33
CA THR A 52 17.03 14.69 -28.04
C THR A 52 17.22 15.98 -27.23
N LEU A 53 17.44 15.92 -25.91
CA LEU A 53 17.55 17.13 -25.09
C LEU A 53 18.75 18.03 -25.43
N PRO A 54 19.97 17.49 -25.69
CA PRO A 54 21.14 18.30 -26.06
C PRO A 54 20.89 19.23 -27.25
N GLU A 55 20.01 18.81 -28.17
CA GLU A 55 19.63 19.56 -29.36
C GLU A 55 19.05 20.94 -29.07
N PHE A 56 18.40 21.12 -27.91
CA PHE A 56 17.80 22.38 -27.50
C PHE A 56 18.81 23.38 -26.93
N PHE A 57 20.01 22.92 -26.59
CA PHE A 57 21.09 23.75 -26.04
C PHE A 57 22.14 24.13 -27.09
N ALA A 58 22.12 23.48 -28.26
CA ALA A 58 23.03 23.78 -29.36
C ALA A 58 22.55 25.01 -30.18
N PRO A 59 23.47 25.84 -30.70
CA PRO A 59 23.11 26.92 -31.62
C PRO A 59 22.51 26.32 -32.90
N ARG A 60 21.30 26.74 -33.28
CA ARG A 60 20.59 26.23 -34.46
C ARG A 60 20.07 27.35 -35.38
N PRO A 61 20.11 27.15 -36.71
CA PRO A 61 19.59 28.12 -37.68
C PRO A 61 18.06 28.15 -37.75
N SER A 62 17.38 27.08 -37.33
CA SER A 62 15.91 26.96 -37.35
C SER A 62 15.38 26.53 -35.99
N PRO A 63 14.17 26.97 -35.59
CA PRO A 63 13.56 26.53 -34.35
C PRO A 63 13.29 25.02 -34.39
N PRO A 64 13.48 24.30 -33.27
CA PRO A 64 13.26 22.86 -33.23
C PRO A 64 11.76 22.53 -33.37
N GLU A 65 11.46 21.37 -33.98
CA GLU A 65 10.09 20.90 -34.20
C GLU A 65 9.30 20.65 -32.90
N ARG A 66 10.01 20.48 -31.77
CA ARG A 66 9.44 20.20 -30.45
C ARG A 66 9.97 21.21 -29.44
N THR A 67 9.24 21.43 -28.37
CA THR A 67 9.74 22.23 -27.24
C THR A 67 10.41 21.33 -26.20
N PRO A 68 11.39 21.83 -25.44
CA PRO A 68 11.96 21.12 -24.29
C PRO A 68 10.89 20.68 -23.28
N GLN A 69 9.87 21.55 -23.08
CA GLN A 69 8.74 21.26 -22.20
C GLN A 69 7.96 20.03 -22.67
N TYR A 70 7.66 19.93 -23.97
CA TYR A 70 6.99 18.77 -24.54
C TYR A 70 7.79 17.48 -24.32
N VAL A 71 9.09 17.50 -24.62
CA VAL A 71 9.98 16.33 -24.46
C VAL A 71 10.06 15.89 -23.00
N LEU A 72 10.31 16.81 -22.07
CA LEU A 72 10.41 16.50 -20.64
C LEU A 72 9.10 15.97 -20.06
N ARG A 73 7.93 16.45 -20.52
CA ARG A 73 6.63 15.89 -20.12
C ARG A 73 6.46 14.44 -20.58
N ARG A 74 6.88 14.11 -21.81
CA ARG A 74 6.83 12.72 -22.33
C ARG A 74 7.74 11.81 -21.52
N ILE A 75 8.95 12.27 -21.17
CA ILE A 75 9.86 11.57 -20.26
C ILE A 75 9.19 11.31 -18.91
N MET A 76 8.63 12.35 -18.27
CA MET A 76 7.95 12.21 -16.98
C MET A 76 6.81 11.20 -17.03
N LYS A 77 5.92 11.30 -18.03
CA LYS A 77 4.79 10.37 -18.21
C LYS A 77 5.27 8.93 -18.41
N GLY A 78 6.29 8.71 -19.25
CA GLY A 78 6.85 7.39 -19.51
C GLY A 78 7.45 6.74 -18.25
N ILE A 79 8.19 7.52 -17.45
CA ILE A 79 8.75 7.05 -16.19
C ILE A 79 7.65 6.78 -15.15
N ALA A 80 6.65 7.66 -15.03
CA ALA A 80 5.52 7.47 -14.14
C ALA A 80 4.76 6.18 -14.45
N TRP A 81 4.53 5.86 -15.74
CA TRP A 81 3.94 4.58 -16.15
C TRP A 81 4.84 3.39 -15.80
N HIS A 82 6.15 3.49 -16.02
CA HIS A 82 7.09 2.42 -15.66
C HIS A 82 7.04 2.11 -14.15
N LEU A 83 7.03 3.13 -13.30
CA LEU A 83 6.93 2.99 -11.84
C LEU A 83 5.57 2.42 -11.44
N ARG A 84 4.47 2.91 -12.02
CA ARG A 84 3.11 2.39 -11.76
C ARG A 84 2.99 0.89 -12.09
N ILE A 85 3.54 0.43 -13.22
CA ILE A 85 3.59 -1.01 -13.56
C ILE A 85 4.39 -1.82 -12.52
N SER A 86 5.49 -1.26 -12.02
CA SER A 86 6.29 -1.92 -10.95
C SER A 86 5.46 -2.07 -9.68
N HIS A 87 4.72 -1.03 -9.30
CA HIS A 87 3.85 -1.03 -8.13
C HIS A 87 2.73 -2.08 -8.24
N HIS A 88 2.03 -2.17 -9.39
CA HIS A 88 0.96 -3.16 -9.58
C HIS A 88 1.44 -4.61 -9.59
N THR A 89 2.70 -4.85 -9.97
CA THR A 89 3.30 -6.19 -9.98
C THR A 89 4.09 -6.50 -8.70
N ALA A 90 3.95 -5.66 -7.66
CA ALA A 90 4.71 -5.75 -6.41
C ALA A 90 6.22 -5.92 -6.63
N SER A 91 6.75 -5.37 -7.73
CA SER A 91 8.15 -5.53 -8.12
C SER A 91 8.94 -4.29 -7.70
N PRO A 92 10.23 -4.44 -7.32
CA PRO A 92 11.08 -3.29 -7.07
C PRO A 92 11.16 -2.39 -8.31
N SER A 93 11.36 -1.09 -8.10
CA SER A 93 11.60 -0.18 -9.21
C SER A 93 12.88 -0.61 -9.97
N GLY A 94 12.85 -0.48 -11.30
CA GLY A 94 14.02 -0.73 -12.12
C GLY A 94 15.18 0.21 -11.78
N LEU A 95 16.41 -0.25 -11.98
CA LEU A 95 17.62 0.53 -11.73
C LEU A 95 17.65 1.80 -12.61
N GLY A 96 17.97 2.94 -12.01
CA GLY A 96 18.10 4.25 -12.64
C GLY A 96 16.78 4.97 -12.93
N VAL A 97 15.62 4.34 -12.71
CA VAL A 97 14.31 4.89 -13.12
C VAL A 97 13.96 6.15 -12.31
N TRP A 98 14.20 6.15 -11.00
CA TRP A 98 13.98 7.35 -10.17
C TRP A 98 15.02 8.42 -10.45
N GLN A 99 16.27 8.02 -10.68
CA GLN A 99 17.33 8.97 -11.04
C GLN A 99 17.00 9.71 -12.36
N GLN A 100 16.48 9.00 -13.36
CA GLN A 100 16.00 9.61 -14.61
C GLN A 100 14.85 10.59 -14.37
N LEU A 101 13.88 10.25 -13.50
CA LEU A 101 12.78 11.14 -13.13
C LEU A 101 13.32 12.45 -12.54
N HIS A 102 14.24 12.34 -11.59
CA HIS A 102 14.86 13.49 -10.93
C HIS A 102 15.72 14.31 -11.89
N ALA A 103 16.42 13.67 -12.83
CA ALA A 103 17.21 14.35 -13.86
C ALA A 103 16.32 15.17 -14.81
N ALA A 104 15.15 14.63 -15.21
CA ALA A 104 14.16 15.36 -16.00
C ALA A 104 13.63 16.58 -15.23
N TYR A 105 13.30 16.43 -13.95
CA TYR A 105 12.80 17.53 -13.11
C TYR A 105 13.88 18.61 -12.90
N ARG A 106 15.13 18.21 -12.63
CA ARG A 106 16.27 19.12 -12.51
C ARG A 106 16.45 19.95 -13.79
N THR A 107 16.33 19.30 -14.95
CA THR A 107 16.47 19.96 -16.25
C THR A 107 15.33 20.96 -16.50
N SER A 108 14.08 20.60 -16.16
CA SER A 108 12.94 21.51 -16.31
C SER A 108 13.05 22.74 -15.39
N ARG A 109 13.56 22.56 -14.15
CA ARG A 109 13.84 23.67 -13.22
C ARG A 109 14.91 24.61 -13.78
N ARG A 110 16.02 24.08 -14.28
CA ARG A 110 17.11 24.89 -14.90
C ARG A 110 16.63 25.70 -16.09
N LEU A 111 15.67 25.18 -16.84
CA LEU A 111 15.06 25.84 -18.00
C LEU A 111 13.94 26.83 -17.61
N GLY A 112 13.53 26.90 -16.34
CA GLY A 112 12.44 27.78 -15.89
C GLY A 112 11.06 27.41 -16.46
N ILE A 113 10.83 26.12 -16.71
CA ILE A 113 9.59 25.58 -17.32
C ILE A 113 8.91 24.49 -16.48
N ALA A 114 9.38 24.24 -15.26
CA ALA A 114 8.90 23.13 -14.43
C ALA A 114 7.42 23.29 -14.03
N ASP A 115 7.05 24.50 -13.63
CA ASP A 115 5.73 24.90 -13.13
C ASP A 115 4.72 25.24 -14.25
N ARG A 116 5.20 25.46 -15.47
CA ARG A 116 4.35 25.85 -16.60
C ARG A 116 3.39 24.72 -17.00
N PRO A 117 2.08 24.98 -17.07
CA PRO A 117 1.11 24.00 -17.55
C PRO A 117 1.37 23.65 -19.03
N GLY A 118 0.89 22.48 -19.43
CA GLY A 118 0.95 22.04 -20.82
C GLY A 118 -0.18 22.64 -21.66
N PRO A 119 -0.21 22.29 -22.96
CA PRO A 119 -1.40 22.50 -23.79
C PRO A 119 -2.65 21.90 -23.14
N ASP A 120 -3.82 22.45 -23.43
CA ASP A 120 -5.12 21.93 -22.98
C ASP A 120 -5.24 21.67 -21.47
N SER A 121 -4.57 22.51 -20.66
CA SER A 121 -4.51 22.38 -19.19
C SER A 121 -3.90 21.06 -18.70
N GLU A 122 -3.07 20.40 -19.51
CA GLU A 122 -2.34 19.23 -19.05
C GLU A 122 -1.39 19.59 -17.86
N PRO A 123 -1.19 18.68 -16.89
CA PRO A 123 -0.43 18.97 -15.65
C PRO A 123 0.99 19.42 -15.93
N SER A 124 1.55 20.36 -15.16
CA SER A 124 2.93 20.82 -15.33
C SER A 124 3.95 19.69 -15.08
N ILE A 125 5.22 19.90 -15.46
CA ILE A 125 6.29 18.91 -15.20
C ILE A 125 6.44 18.70 -13.69
N GLU A 126 6.39 19.78 -12.92
CA GLU A 126 6.42 19.76 -11.46
C GLU A 126 5.23 19.00 -10.87
N GLN A 127 4.03 19.18 -11.42
CA GLN A 127 2.85 18.45 -10.97
C GLN A 127 2.98 16.94 -11.23
N ILE A 128 3.43 16.52 -12.43
CA ILE A 128 3.68 15.10 -12.73
C ILE A 128 4.75 14.53 -11.78
N TYR A 129 5.82 15.30 -11.53
CA TYR A 129 6.89 14.93 -10.62
C TYR A 129 6.39 14.73 -9.19
N LEU A 130 5.64 15.70 -8.65
CA LEU A 130 5.02 15.63 -7.33
C LEU A 130 4.04 14.47 -7.20
N HIS A 131 3.17 14.26 -8.19
CA HIS A 131 2.23 13.13 -8.17
C HIS A 131 2.98 11.80 -8.11
N THR A 132 4.08 11.67 -8.86
CA THR A 132 4.91 10.47 -8.86
C THR A 132 5.61 10.28 -7.51
N LEU A 133 6.14 11.35 -6.91
CA LEU A 133 6.72 11.33 -5.56
C LEU A 133 5.69 10.92 -4.50
N LEU A 134 4.49 11.49 -4.53
CA LEU A 134 3.39 11.18 -3.61
C LEU A 134 2.99 9.70 -3.69
N ALA A 135 2.89 9.16 -4.90
CA ALA A 135 2.64 7.73 -5.11
C ALA A 135 3.78 6.85 -4.57
N GLY A 136 5.04 7.28 -4.72
CA GLY A 136 6.20 6.58 -4.17
C GLY A 136 6.23 6.56 -2.64
N ILE A 137 6.00 7.71 -2.00
CA ILE A 137 6.02 7.82 -0.53
C ILE A 137 4.77 7.25 0.15
N ALA A 138 3.71 6.99 -0.62
CA ALA A 138 2.56 6.23 -0.16
C ALA A 138 2.93 4.76 0.17
N GLN A 139 4.14 4.29 -0.15
CA GLN A 139 4.57 2.90 0.06
C GLN A 139 3.68 1.92 -0.72
N PRO A 140 3.77 1.92 -2.05
CA PRO A 140 2.86 1.18 -2.93
C PRO A 140 2.82 -0.33 -2.67
N ALA A 141 3.92 -0.91 -2.17
CA ALA A 141 3.97 -2.31 -1.74
C ALA A 141 2.96 -2.64 -0.61
N SER A 142 2.34 -1.64 0.02
CA SER A 142 1.35 -1.76 1.09
C SER A 142 -0.11 -1.66 0.64
N PHE A 143 -0.37 -1.68 -0.67
CA PHE A 143 -1.72 -1.58 -1.24
C PHE A 143 -1.96 -2.64 -2.30
N CYS A 144 -3.19 -3.17 -2.38
CA CYS A 144 -3.59 -4.02 -3.49
C CYS A 144 -3.87 -3.20 -4.77
N TYR A 145 -4.10 -3.86 -5.91
CA TYR A 145 -4.30 -3.17 -7.20
C TYR A 145 -5.36 -2.07 -7.16
N SER A 146 -6.59 -2.38 -6.70
CA SER A 146 -7.69 -1.42 -6.62
C SER A 146 -7.41 -0.25 -5.69
N GLU A 147 -6.67 -0.49 -4.60
CA GLU A 147 -6.22 0.55 -3.69
C GLU A 147 -5.15 1.44 -4.34
N LEU A 148 -4.22 0.88 -5.12
CA LEU A 148 -3.21 1.64 -5.87
C LEU A 148 -3.85 2.53 -6.94
N GLU A 149 -4.85 2.02 -7.66
CA GLU A 149 -5.63 2.82 -8.62
C GLU A 149 -6.34 3.97 -7.91
N PHE A 150 -7.00 3.69 -6.78
CA PHE A 150 -7.61 4.72 -5.97
C PHE A 150 -6.60 5.77 -5.47
N VAL A 151 -5.40 5.37 -5.04
CA VAL A 151 -4.32 6.31 -4.66
C VAL A 151 -3.94 7.19 -5.84
N ALA A 152 -3.75 6.61 -7.04
CA ALA A 152 -3.39 7.37 -8.23
C ALA A 152 -4.48 8.38 -8.64
N ASP A 153 -5.74 7.95 -8.66
CA ASP A 153 -6.88 8.80 -8.99
C ASP A 153 -7.09 9.90 -7.94
N TYR A 154 -6.95 9.56 -6.66
CA TYR A 154 -7.02 10.51 -5.55
C TYR A 154 -5.92 11.58 -5.66
N ILE A 155 -4.68 11.18 -5.96
CA ILE A 155 -3.58 12.13 -6.19
C ILE A 155 -3.90 13.05 -7.38
N ALA A 156 -4.36 12.49 -8.50
CA ALA A 156 -4.61 13.26 -9.71
C ALA A 156 -5.77 14.25 -9.58
N SER A 157 -6.81 13.91 -8.80
CA SER A 157 -8.05 14.69 -8.71
C SER A 157 -8.13 15.62 -7.49
N CYS A 158 -7.52 15.23 -6.37
CA CYS A 158 -7.75 15.87 -5.08
C CYS A 158 -6.54 16.65 -4.54
N VAL A 159 -5.32 16.31 -4.98
CA VAL A 159 -4.12 16.94 -4.43
C VAL A 159 -3.92 18.32 -5.05
N LYS A 160 -3.93 19.33 -4.18
CA LYS A 160 -3.60 20.71 -4.52
C LYS A 160 -2.08 20.85 -4.75
N PRO A 161 -1.63 21.87 -5.49
CA PRO A 161 -0.21 22.16 -5.65
C PRO A 161 0.54 22.19 -4.31
N VAL A 162 1.73 21.60 -4.28
CA VAL A 162 2.62 21.55 -3.11
C VAL A 162 3.94 22.22 -3.47
N ASP A 163 4.41 23.11 -2.61
CA ASP A 163 5.68 23.81 -2.83
C ASP A 163 6.87 22.87 -2.64
N ILE A 164 7.83 22.95 -3.58
CA ILE A 164 9.14 22.30 -3.46
C ILE A 164 10.16 23.34 -2.99
N LEU A 165 10.73 23.09 -1.81
CA LEU A 165 11.56 24.02 -1.05
C LEU A 165 13.02 23.57 -1.02
N GLU A 166 13.95 24.51 -0.87
CA GLU A 166 15.38 24.21 -0.66
C GLU A 166 15.75 24.07 0.82
N ARG A 167 14.83 24.45 1.72
CA ARG A 167 15.00 24.35 3.17
C ARG A 167 13.84 23.59 3.79
N PRO A 168 14.07 22.80 4.86
CA PRO A 168 13.00 22.05 5.50
C PRO A 168 11.99 23.00 6.15
N PRO A 169 10.68 22.81 5.91
CA PRO A 169 9.65 23.55 6.62
C PRO A 169 9.55 23.05 8.07
N LEU A 170 9.96 23.88 9.04
CA LEU A 170 10.17 23.47 10.44
C LEU A 170 8.87 23.20 11.22
N ASP A 171 7.77 23.86 10.85
CA ASP A 171 6.48 23.76 11.54
C ASP A 171 5.60 22.59 11.06
N HIS A 172 6.18 21.69 10.28
CA HIS A 172 5.50 20.61 9.58
C HIS A 172 5.96 19.24 10.10
N ARG A 173 5.04 18.27 10.13
CA ARG A 173 5.32 16.89 10.54
C ARG A 173 5.45 15.95 9.33
N GLY A 174 4.66 16.20 8.29
CA GLY A 174 4.64 15.43 7.06
C GLY A 174 5.73 15.84 6.06
N VAL A 175 6.97 16.05 6.53
CA VAL A 175 8.06 16.57 5.69
C VAL A 175 8.85 15.44 5.02
N PHE A 176 9.07 15.59 3.72
CA PHE A 176 9.85 14.68 2.91
C PHE A 176 10.99 15.43 2.23
N TRP A 177 12.11 14.73 2.01
CA TRP A 177 13.25 15.26 1.25
C TRP A 177 13.60 14.35 0.08
N VAL A 178 14.13 14.94 -0.99
CA VAL A 178 14.58 14.23 -2.18
C VAL A 178 15.94 14.77 -2.63
N ALA A 179 16.88 13.86 -2.87
CA ALA A 179 18.15 14.17 -3.52
C ALA A 179 18.03 13.84 -5.00
N LEU A 180 18.25 14.82 -5.88
CA LEU A 180 17.98 14.67 -7.31
C LEU A 180 18.99 13.78 -8.07
N ASP A 181 20.06 13.35 -7.39
CA ASP A 181 21.08 12.45 -7.94
C ASP A 181 20.89 10.98 -7.50
N ASN A 182 19.96 10.71 -6.57
CA ASN A 182 19.71 9.38 -6.03
C ASN A 182 18.65 8.61 -6.82
N ASP A 183 18.75 7.28 -6.86
CA ASP A 183 17.77 6.42 -7.53
C ASP A 183 16.65 5.92 -6.59
N PHE A 184 16.10 6.83 -5.78
CA PHE A 184 15.05 6.51 -4.82
C PHE A 184 13.96 7.59 -4.81
N PRO A 185 12.73 7.25 -4.40
CA PRO A 185 11.71 8.26 -4.12
C PRO A 185 12.14 9.14 -2.94
N ALA A 186 11.32 10.16 -2.64
CA ALA A 186 11.52 11.00 -1.47
C ALA A 186 11.47 10.19 -0.16
N GLN A 187 12.17 10.68 0.86
CA GLN A 187 12.26 10.05 2.18
C GLN A 187 11.68 10.96 3.25
N ALA A 188 10.94 10.38 4.19
CA ALA A 188 10.39 11.13 5.31
C ALA A 188 11.52 11.63 6.21
N LEU A 189 11.55 12.94 6.47
CA LEU A 189 12.53 13.58 7.32
C LEU A 189 12.52 13.00 8.74
N ALA A 190 11.33 12.67 9.25
CA ALA A 190 11.14 12.04 10.56
C ALA A 190 11.76 10.63 10.68
N ARG A 191 12.00 9.93 9.56
CA ARG A 191 12.59 8.58 9.55
C ARG A 191 14.09 8.61 9.34
N ARG A 192 14.56 9.54 8.50
CA ARG A 192 15.96 9.66 8.14
C ARG A 192 16.25 11.10 7.73
N SER A 193 17.22 11.72 8.39
CA SER A 193 17.75 13.01 7.97
C SER A 193 18.59 12.88 6.70
N PRO A 194 18.55 13.87 5.81
CA PRO A 194 19.46 13.90 4.66
C PRO A 194 20.92 14.00 5.13
N PRO A 195 21.87 13.33 4.45
CA PRO A 195 23.30 13.57 4.64
C PRO A 195 23.64 15.06 4.45
N SER A 196 24.60 15.57 5.24
CA SER A 196 24.95 17.00 5.28
C SER A 196 25.59 17.54 4.00
N ASP A 197 26.16 16.66 3.19
CA ASP A 197 26.86 16.94 1.93
C ASP A 197 25.96 16.88 0.70
N LEU A 198 24.70 16.42 0.84
CA LEU A 198 23.77 16.33 -0.26
C LEU A 198 22.90 17.58 -0.40
N LEU A 199 22.83 18.11 -1.61
CA LEU A 199 21.81 19.08 -1.99
C LEU A 199 20.47 18.36 -2.15
N VAL A 200 19.51 18.70 -1.30
CA VAL A 200 18.19 18.09 -1.27
C VAL A 200 17.10 19.13 -1.37
N LEU A 201 15.96 18.73 -1.92
CA LEU A 201 14.73 19.51 -1.92
C LEU A 201 13.75 18.91 -0.91
N TYR A 202 12.84 19.74 -0.41
CA TYR A 202 11.85 19.38 0.58
C TYR A 202 10.44 19.68 0.08
N PHE A 203 9.47 18.93 0.58
CA PHE A 203 8.06 19.26 0.44
C PHE A 203 7.29 18.73 1.66
N ALA A 204 6.16 19.36 1.96
CA ALA A 204 5.33 19.01 3.10
C ALA A 204 3.97 18.48 2.64
N CYS A 205 3.53 17.37 3.24
CA CYS A 205 2.26 16.73 2.91
C CYS A 205 1.19 16.91 3.99
N ASP A 206 1.42 17.75 5.01
CA ASP A 206 0.50 17.96 6.13
C ASP A 206 -0.90 18.37 5.67
N LEU A 207 -0.99 19.27 4.67
CA LEU A 207 -2.27 19.71 4.12
C LEU A 207 -2.99 18.58 3.37
N ILE A 208 -2.27 17.75 2.61
CA ILE A 208 -2.85 16.60 1.90
C ILE A 208 -3.40 15.59 2.93
N ALA A 209 -2.62 15.29 3.96
CA ALA A 209 -3.03 14.38 5.03
C ALA A 209 -4.25 14.92 5.80
N ARG A 210 -4.27 16.22 6.08
CA ARG A 210 -5.42 16.91 6.70
C ARG A 210 -6.68 16.75 5.84
N ASP A 211 -6.58 17.03 4.55
CA ASP A 211 -7.72 16.96 3.61
C ASP A 211 -8.24 15.50 3.52
N ALA A 212 -7.36 14.50 3.44
CA ALA A 212 -7.74 13.08 3.47
C ALA A 212 -8.47 12.67 4.77
N ARG A 213 -8.02 13.18 5.92
CA ARG A 213 -8.68 12.95 7.23
C ARG A 213 -10.06 13.60 7.30
N GLU A 214 -10.21 14.82 6.77
CA GLU A 214 -11.48 15.53 6.76
C GLU A 214 -12.51 14.86 5.84
N GLN A 215 -12.08 14.41 4.67
CA GLN A 215 -12.91 13.62 3.75
C GLN A 215 -13.32 12.29 4.38
N LEU A 216 -12.40 11.57 5.03
CA LEU A 216 -12.72 10.34 5.77
C LEU A 216 -13.76 10.59 6.87
N ALA A 217 -13.64 11.71 7.59
CA ALA A 217 -14.62 12.08 8.62
C ALA A 217 -16.01 12.38 8.02
N ALA A 218 -16.08 13.02 6.85
CA ALA A 218 -17.33 13.27 6.14
C ALA A 218 -17.98 11.98 5.62
N LEU A 219 -17.18 11.05 5.06
CA LEU A 219 -17.63 9.71 4.64
C LEU A 219 -18.18 8.92 5.83
N THR A 220 -17.51 9.00 6.99
CA THR A 220 -17.95 8.32 8.21
C THR A 220 -19.29 8.87 8.72
N LYS A 221 -19.59 10.15 8.45
CA LYS A 221 -20.89 10.78 8.75
C LYS A 221 -21.97 10.52 7.68
N GLY A 222 -21.68 9.71 6.66
CA GLY A 222 -22.63 9.33 5.61
C GLY A 222 -22.66 10.26 4.39
N THR A 223 -21.70 11.16 4.23
CA THR A 223 -21.54 11.90 2.96
C THR A 223 -20.96 10.97 1.90
N HIS A 224 -21.50 10.98 0.69
CA HIS A 224 -20.97 10.19 -0.43
C HIS A 224 -19.72 10.82 -1.05
N ALA A 225 -18.79 9.97 -1.54
CA ALA A 225 -17.56 10.34 -2.22
C ALA A 225 -17.77 11.36 -3.36
N SER A 226 -18.77 11.13 -4.22
CA SER A 226 -19.11 12.01 -5.33
C SER A 226 -19.44 13.45 -4.90
N ARG A 227 -20.07 13.64 -3.73
CA ARG A 227 -20.34 14.98 -3.16
C ARG A 227 -19.10 15.67 -2.61
N LEU A 228 -18.09 14.89 -2.24
CA LEU A 228 -16.79 15.39 -1.78
C LEU A 228 -15.83 15.65 -2.95
N GLY A 229 -16.20 15.30 -4.18
CA GLY A 229 -15.35 15.42 -5.35
C GLY A 229 -14.16 14.45 -5.34
N ILE A 230 -14.30 13.31 -4.67
CA ILE A 230 -13.25 12.27 -4.59
C ILE A 230 -13.73 10.98 -5.28
N PRO A 231 -12.82 10.08 -5.70
CA PRO A 231 -13.22 8.87 -6.43
C PRO A 231 -14.17 7.97 -5.62
N ASP A 232 -15.16 7.37 -6.31
CA ASP A 232 -16.25 6.59 -5.69
C ASP A 232 -15.76 5.39 -4.85
N PHE A 233 -14.57 4.86 -5.14
CA PHE A 233 -13.95 3.81 -4.33
C PHE A 233 -13.83 4.21 -2.84
N ALA A 234 -13.77 5.50 -2.53
CA ALA A 234 -13.76 6.04 -1.16
C ALA A 234 -15.02 5.69 -0.35
N ASP A 235 -16.16 5.40 -0.98
CA ASP A 235 -17.38 4.99 -0.27
C ASP A 235 -17.25 3.57 0.31
N THR A 236 -16.36 2.74 -0.24
CA THR A 236 -16.10 1.36 0.21
C THR A 236 -15.29 1.31 1.51
N PRO A 237 -15.38 0.21 2.31
CA PRO A 237 -14.50 0.01 3.45
C PRO A 237 -13.00 0.09 3.08
N ALA A 238 -12.62 -0.49 1.94
CA ALA A 238 -11.24 -0.46 1.43
C ALA A 238 -10.77 0.98 1.17
N GLY A 239 -11.55 1.78 0.45
CA GLY A 239 -11.20 3.18 0.15
C GLY A 239 -11.07 4.03 1.41
N ARG A 240 -11.96 3.86 2.39
CA ARG A 240 -11.83 4.50 3.72
C ARG A 240 -10.55 4.06 4.44
N GLY A 241 -10.21 2.77 4.35
CA GLY A 241 -8.95 2.21 4.83
C GLY A 241 -7.72 2.84 4.16
N VAL A 242 -7.77 3.10 2.86
CA VAL A 242 -6.71 3.81 2.12
C VAL A 242 -6.57 5.25 2.62
N LEU A 243 -7.66 6.03 2.70
CA LEU A 243 -7.60 7.41 3.20
C LEU A 243 -7.00 7.50 4.61
N ARG A 244 -7.37 6.56 5.49
CA ARG A 244 -6.81 6.47 6.85
C ARG A 244 -5.31 6.22 6.82
N ARG A 245 -4.85 5.28 5.97
CA ARG A 245 -3.42 4.98 5.78
C ARG A 245 -2.67 6.16 5.17
N LEU A 246 -3.20 6.80 4.13
CA LEU A 246 -2.58 7.96 3.49
C LEU A 246 -2.40 9.13 4.45
N ASN A 247 -3.40 9.42 5.30
CA ASN A 247 -3.26 10.43 6.35
C ASN A 247 -2.07 10.15 7.28
N LEU A 248 -1.83 8.89 7.65
CA LEU A 248 -0.67 8.52 8.47
C LEU A 248 0.63 8.57 7.67
N LEU A 249 0.65 7.98 6.47
CA LEU A 249 1.84 7.87 5.62
C LEU A 249 2.37 9.23 5.18
N TRP A 250 1.50 10.18 4.88
CA TRP A 250 1.86 11.52 4.43
C TRP A 250 1.95 12.54 5.56
N GLY A 251 1.08 12.48 6.57
CA GLY A 251 1.02 13.49 7.63
C GLY A 251 1.90 13.18 8.83
N GLN A 252 2.10 11.88 9.14
CA GLN A 252 2.84 11.44 10.31
C GLN A 252 3.69 10.20 9.97
N PRO A 253 4.67 10.31 9.06
CA PRO A 253 5.50 9.18 8.65
C PRO A 253 6.38 8.68 9.81
N ALA A 254 5.82 7.81 10.65
CA ALA A 254 6.45 7.35 11.87
C ALA A 254 7.67 6.47 11.60
N ALA A 255 8.67 6.57 12.47
CA ALA A 255 9.75 5.60 12.56
C ALA A 255 9.21 4.26 13.12
N ARG A 256 9.99 3.19 12.95
CA ARG A 256 9.62 1.88 13.51
C ARG A 256 9.57 1.96 15.03
N ARG A 257 8.49 1.45 15.64
CA ARG A 257 8.30 1.42 17.10
C ARG A 257 9.29 0.47 17.77
N PHE A 258 9.63 -0.64 17.12
CA PHE A 258 10.54 -1.65 17.64
C PHE A 258 11.69 -1.95 16.66
N PRO A 259 12.91 -2.20 17.17
CA PRO A 259 14.01 -2.66 16.34
C PRO A 259 13.73 -4.09 15.85
N ARG A 260 14.12 -4.39 14.61
CA ARG A 260 14.02 -5.73 14.05
C ARG A 260 15.32 -6.51 14.23
N ARG A 261 15.21 -7.78 14.58
CA ARG A 261 16.32 -8.73 14.71
C ARG A 261 16.32 -9.65 13.49
N ARG A 262 17.48 -9.86 12.89
CA ARG A 262 17.63 -10.87 11.82
C ARG A 262 17.46 -12.25 12.43
N GLN A 263 16.69 -13.09 11.76
CA GLN A 263 16.44 -14.48 12.15
C GLN A 263 16.45 -15.33 10.89
N SER A 264 16.58 -16.65 11.06
CA SER A 264 16.45 -17.62 9.98
C SER A 264 15.85 -18.89 10.58
N TYR A 265 14.52 -19.00 10.54
CA TYR A 265 13.81 -20.21 10.93
C TYR A 265 12.52 -20.35 10.10
N ARG A 266 12.07 -21.59 9.96
CA ARG A 266 10.91 -21.92 9.14
C ARG A 266 9.61 -21.77 9.92
N VAL A 267 8.57 -21.38 9.19
CA VAL A 267 7.20 -21.29 9.68
C VAL A 267 6.26 -21.89 8.64
N ASN A 268 5.18 -22.49 9.11
CA ASN A 268 3.99 -22.70 8.28
C ASN A 268 3.20 -21.40 8.25
N LEU A 269 2.58 -21.10 7.12
CA LEU A 269 1.68 -19.97 6.94
C LEU A 269 0.32 -20.46 6.45
N CYS A 270 -0.74 -20.04 7.13
CA CYS A 270 -2.12 -20.17 6.71
C CYS A 270 -2.63 -18.79 6.29
N ALA A 271 -3.33 -18.72 5.15
CA ALA A 271 -3.84 -17.47 4.60
C ALA A 271 -5.35 -17.47 4.47
N GLY A 272 -5.94 -16.29 4.70
CA GLY A 272 -7.38 -16.10 4.52
C GLY A 272 -8.18 -16.32 5.80
N PHE A 273 -9.20 -15.49 5.95
CA PHE A 273 -10.00 -15.42 7.17
C PHE A 273 -10.79 -16.70 7.44
N GLU A 274 -11.49 -17.23 6.42
CA GLU A 274 -12.33 -18.42 6.58
C GLU A 274 -11.51 -19.66 6.86
N GLN A 275 -10.39 -19.84 6.15
CA GLN A 275 -9.50 -20.98 6.36
C GLN A 275 -8.87 -20.95 7.76
N LEU A 276 -8.38 -19.79 8.20
CA LEU A 276 -7.86 -19.61 9.55
C LEU A 276 -8.93 -19.91 10.61
N TRP A 277 -10.15 -19.44 10.40
CA TRP A 277 -11.27 -19.73 11.29
C TRP A 277 -11.57 -21.23 11.38
N GLN A 278 -11.62 -21.94 10.24
CA GLN A 278 -11.86 -23.39 10.20
C GLN A 278 -10.75 -24.16 10.94
N MET A 279 -9.48 -23.79 10.68
CA MET A 279 -8.33 -24.44 11.32
C MET A 279 -8.31 -24.26 12.85
N ILE A 280 -8.68 -23.06 13.34
CA ILE A 280 -8.76 -22.80 14.79
C ILE A 280 -9.95 -23.56 15.41
N ARG A 281 -11.10 -23.60 14.72
CA ARG A 281 -12.30 -24.28 15.23
C ARG A 281 -12.19 -25.79 15.23
N HIS A 282 -11.49 -26.36 14.25
CA HIS A 282 -11.35 -27.79 14.05
C HIS A 282 -9.87 -28.21 14.04
N PRO A 283 -9.19 -28.22 15.21
CA PRO A 283 -7.79 -28.64 15.29
C PRO A 283 -7.62 -30.06 14.74
N GLY A 284 -6.73 -30.23 13.76
CA GLY A 284 -6.46 -31.52 13.11
C GLY A 284 -7.07 -31.70 11.72
N GLN A 285 -7.93 -30.79 11.26
CA GLN A 285 -8.22 -30.70 9.82
C GLN A 285 -7.03 -30.10 9.07
N GLU A 286 -6.64 -30.74 7.97
CA GLU A 286 -5.60 -30.21 7.08
C GLU A 286 -6.15 -28.97 6.36
N GLY A 287 -5.64 -27.80 6.74
CA GLY A 287 -5.79 -26.57 5.96
C GLY A 287 -4.72 -26.47 4.88
N GLN A 288 -4.94 -25.61 3.89
CA GLN A 288 -3.92 -25.27 2.91
C GLN A 288 -2.88 -24.38 3.60
N ILE A 289 -1.71 -24.96 3.87
CA ILE A 289 -0.58 -24.26 4.46
C ILE A 289 0.58 -24.21 3.48
N SER A 290 1.38 -23.16 3.57
CA SER A 290 2.63 -23.00 2.82
C SER A 290 3.81 -22.83 3.77
N GLU A 291 5.01 -23.13 3.31
CA GLU A 291 6.24 -23.05 4.09
C GLU A 291 6.99 -21.74 3.77
N TRP A 292 7.39 -21.02 4.81
CA TRP A 292 8.06 -19.73 4.73
C TRP A 292 9.27 -19.66 5.65
N MET A 293 10.21 -18.78 5.33
CA MET A 293 11.36 -18.44 6.16
C MET A 293 11.13 -17.08 6.82
N VAL A 294 11.27 -16.99 8.15
CA VAL A 294 11.39 -15.67 8.81
C VAL A 294 12.79 -15.14 8.59
N THR A 295 12.92 -13.99 7.93
CA THR A 295 14.22 -13.34 7.66
C THR A 295 14.56 -12.28 8.71
N ASN A 296 13.54 -11.66 9.31
CA ASN A 296 13.66 -10.78 10.46
C ASN A 296 12.33 -10.66 11.22
N GLU A 297 12.40 -10.33 12.50
CA GLU A 297 11.24 -10.19 13.38
C GLU A 297 11.40 -8.99 14.34
N SER A 298 10.28 -8.45 14.80
CA SER A 298 10.13 -7.55 15.94
C SER A 298 8.91 -7.98 16.77
N PRO A 299 8.69 -7.45 17.98
CA PRO A 299 7.50 -7.77 18.78
C PRO A 299 6.16 -7.51 18.08
N ASP A 300 6.13 -6.66 17.05
CA ASP A 300 4.94 -6.28 16.30
C ASP A 300 4.88 -6.81 14.87
N GLY A 301 5.84 -7.64 14.44
CA GLY A 301 5.76 -8.19 13.08
C GLY A 301 6.97 -8.96 12.58
N TYR A 302 6.78 -9.55 11.41
CA TYR A 302 7.70 -10.46 10.75
C TYR A 302 7.99 -10.01 9.33
N SER A 303 9.14 -10.42 8.81
CA SER A 303 9.45 -10.43 7.39
C SER A 303 9.61 -11.88 6.98
N LEU A 304 8.84 -12.31 6.00
CA LEU A 304 8.72 -13.69 5.57
C LEU A 304 9.17 -13.81 4.11
N MET A 305 9.87 -14.89 3.78
CA MET A 305 10.26 -15.24 2.42
C MET A 305 9.68 -16.61 2.08
N HIS A 306 9.02 -16.74 0.93
CA HIS A 306 8.39 -18.00 0.52
C HIS A 306 9.44 -19.09 0.29
N ILE A 307 9.16 -20.33 0.72
CA ILE A 307 10.02 -21.50 0.49
C ILE A 307 9.31 -22.52 -0.41
N SER A 308 8.15 -23.00 0.02
CA SER A 308 7.44 -24.09 -0.67
C SER A 308 5.94 -24.07 -0.37
N GLY A 309 5.16 -24.89 -1.09
CA GLY A 309 3.70 -24.93 -0.98
C GLY A 309 3.00 -23.82 -1.78
N GLU A 310 1.68 -23.88 -1.81
CA GLU A 310 0.87 -22.95 -2.61
C GLU A 310 0.81 -21.57 -1.93
N ALA A 311 1.48 -20.60 -2.53
CA ALA A 311 1.41 -19.18 -2.12
C ALA A 311 0.37 -18.38 -2.93
N ALA A 312 -0.41 -19.05 -3.80
CA ALA A 312 -1.36 -18.39 -4.66
C ALA A 312 -2.46 -17.69 -3.84
N ASN A 313 -2.90 -16.54 -4.33
CA ASN A 313 -4.02 -15.75 -3.77
C ASN A 313 -3.71 -14.91 -2.53
N LEU A 314 -2.44 -14.68 -2.21
CA LEU A 314 -2.07 -13.72 -1.17
C LEU A 314 -2.27 -12.29 -1.68
N LEU A 315 -3.03 -11.51 -0.92
CA LEU A 315 -3.25 -10.09 -1.16
C LEU A 315 -2.80 -9.26 0.03
N ILE A 316 -2.38 -8.03 -0.26
CA ILE A 316 -2.04 -7.08 0.79
C ILE A 316 -3.31 -6.71 1.55
N GLY A 317 -3.21 -6.72 2.88
CA GLY A 317 -4.36 -6.57 3.78
C GLY A 317 -5.07 -7.87 4.14
N ASP A 318 -4.65 -9.02 3.62
CA ASP A 318 -5.15 -10.32 4.05
C ASP A 318 -4.72 -10.63 5.48
N ILE A 319 -5.62 -11.30 6.21
CA ILE A 319 -5.29 -11.95 7.47
C ILE A 319 -4.53 -13.25 7.17
N VAL A 320 -3.46 -13.45 7.92
CA VAL A 320 -2.62 -14.65 7.86
C VAL A 320 -2.30 -15.10 9.26
N ALA A 321 -1.94 -16.37 9.41
CA ALA A 321 -1.37 -16.89 10.63
C ALA A 321 -0.09 -17.67 10.35
N ILE A 322 0.88 -17.56 11.26
CA ILE A 322 2.13 -18.30 11.19
C ILE A 322 2.31 -19.21 12.39
N GLN A 323 2.94 -20.35 12.16
CA GLN A 323 3.31 -21.32 13.17
C GLN A 323 4.79 -21.70 12.98
N PRO A 324 5.68 -21.43 13.95
CA PRO A 324 7.06 -21.92 13.92
C PRO A 324 7.15 -23.44 13.79
N THR A 325 8.12 -23.91 13.01
CA THR A 325 8.41 -25.34 12.81
C THR A 325 9.83 -25.71 13.25
N GLY A 326 10.13 -27.01 13.32
CA GLY A 326 11.43 -27.52 13.76
C GLY A 326 11.72 -27.23 15.23
N ASP A 327 12.96 -26.84 15.55
CA ASP A 327 13.43 -26.61 16.93
C ASP A 327 12.72 -25.45 17.66
N ARG A 328 11.99 -24.60 16.92
CA ARG A 328 11.16 -23.52 17.47
C ARG A 328 9.68 -23.88 17.55
N GLY A 329 9.30 -25.07 17.08
CA GLY A 329 7.92 -25.54 17.16
C GLY A 329 7.51 -25.82 18.60
N GLU A 330 6.29 -25.46 18.95
CA GLU A 330 5.68 -25.85 20.22
C GLU A 330 4.97 -27.22 20.09
N PRO A 331 4.84 -28.00 21.19
CA PRO A 331 4.14 -29.29 21.17
C PRO A 331 2.67 -29.17 20.74
N LEU A 332 2.06 -28.01 20.99
CA LEU A 332 0.72 -27.67 20.52
C LEU A 332 0.84 -26.56 19.47
N PRO A 333 0.11 -26.65 18.34
CA PRO A 333 0.19 -25.66 17.28
C PRO A 333 -0.34 -24.30 17.76
N ASN A 334 0.58 -23.36 17.97
CA ASN A 334 0.24 -21.98 18.32
C ASN A 334 0.34 -21.07 17.08
N TRP A 335 -0.81 -20.64 16.59
CA TRP A 335 -0.93 -19.82 15.38
C TRP A 335 -0.94 -18.34 15.73
N SER A 336 0.18 -17.67 15.49
CA SER A 336 0.28 -16.22 15.60
C SER A 336 -0.41 -15.55 14.43
N VAL A 337 -1.43 -14.74 14.71
CA VAL A 337 -2.30 -14.11 13.71
C VAL A 337 -1.83 -12.70 13.40
N GLY A 338 -1.90 -12.30 12.14
CA GLY A 338 -1.44 -11.00 11.66
C GLY A 338 -2.05 -10.59 10.32
N ILE A 339 -1.63 -9.43 9.82
CA ILE A 339 -2.07 -8.89 8.53
C ILE A 339 -0.85 -8.67 7.64
N ILE A 340 -0.99 -8.99 6.34
CA ILE A 340 0.01 -8.64 5.33
C ILE A 340 0.00 -7.12 5.14
N ARG A 341 1.11 -6.46 5.50
CA ARG A 341 1.30 -5.01 5.39
C ARG A 341 2.07 -4.56 4.17
N TRP A 342 2.90 -5.43 3.63
CA TRP A 342 3.52 -5.20 2.34
C TRP A 342 3.87 -6.53 1.70
N ALA A 343 3.97 -6.51 0.38
CA ALA A 343 4.46 -7.63 -0.39
C ALA A 343 5.41 -7.16 -1.48
N LEU A 344 6.47 -7.93 -1.70
CA LEU A 344 7.41 -7.75 -2.79
C LEU A 344 7.59 -9.08 -3.49
N SER A 345 7.68 -9.04 -4.81
CA SER A 345 7.91 -10.24 -5.60
C SER A 345 8.83 -9.91 -6.76
N GLU A 346 10.13 -10.15 -6.55
CA GLU A 346 11.18 -9.90 -7.55
C GLU A 346 11.04 -10.82 -8.76
N ASN A 347 10.62 -12.06 -8.54
CA ASN A 347 10.32 -13.04 -9.58
C ASN A 347 9.21 -13.99 -9.11
N SER A 348 8.81 -14.97 -9.95
CA SER A 348 7.71 -15.89 -9.60
C SER A 348 8.01 -16.82 -8.42
N GLU A 349 9.29 -17.03 -8.10
CA GLU A 349 9.76 -17.93 -7.04
C GLU A 349 10.17 -17.18 -5.77
N HIS A 350 10.46 -15.88 -5.88
CA HIS A 350 10.90 -15.05 -4.76
C HIS A 350 9.79 -14.07 -4.38
N ILE A 351 9.07 -14.42 -3.32
CA ILE A 351 8.05 -13.58 -2.68
C ILE A 351 8.51 -13.26 -1.27
N GLU A 352 8.49 -11.98 -0.93
CA GLU A 352 8.69 -11.48 0.42
C GLU A 352 7.44 -10.78 0.92
N LEU A 353 7.09 -11.02 2.19
CA LEU A 353 5.95 -10.40 2.85
C LEU A 353 6.36 -9.76 4.16
N GLY A 354 5.77 -8.60 4.43
CA GLY A 354 5.75 -8.02 5.75
C GLY A 354 4.45 -8.37 6.45
N MET A 355 4.51 -9.12 7.54
CA MET A 355 3.36 -9.39 8.40
C MET A 355 3.43 -8.49 9.62
N GLN A 356 2.35 -7.79 9.94
CA GLN A 356 2.17 -7.18 11.26
C GLN A 356 1.41 -8.15 12.16
N GLN A 357 1.97 -8.45 13.33
CA GLN A 357 1.32 -9.32 14.29
C GLN A 357 0.13 -8.60 14.93
N LEU A 358 -1.02 -9.25 14.90
CA LEU A 358 -2.22 -8.82 15.61
C LEU A 358 -2.32 -9.51 16.97
N ALA A 359 -2.04 -10.81 17.06
CA ALA A 359 -2.08 -11.56 18.32
C ALA A 359 -1.19 -12.80 18.25
N ALA A 360 -0.76 -13.30 19.41
CA ALA A 360 -0.02 -14.56 19.50
C ALA A 360 -0.91 -15.78 19.24
N GLN A 361 -2.22 -15.64 19.48
CA GLN A 361 -3.24 -16.67 19.27
C GLN A 361 -4.58 -16.01 18.93
N ALA A 362 -5.51 -16.77 18.36
CA ALA A 362 -6.88 -16.34 18.13
C ALA A 362 -7.87 -17.45 18.49
N ILE A 363 -9.10 -17.06 18.80
CA ILE A 363 -10.18 -17.99 19.15
C ILE A 363 -11.29 -17.86 18.09
N ALA A 364 -11.71 -18.98 17.52
CA ALA A 364 -12.82 -19.01 16.58
C ALA A 364 -14.14 -18.70 17.30
N ALA A 365 -14.94 -17.83 16.71
CA ALA A 365 -16.23 -17.43 17.24
C ALA A 365 -17.26 -17.17 16.13
N GLU A 366 -18.52 -17.12 16.52
CA GLU A 366 -19.63 -16.66 15.69
C GLU A 366 -20.31 -15.47 16.36
N ILE A 367 -20.68 -14.47 15.57
CA ILE A 367 -21.41 -13.30 16.04
C ILE A 367 -22.89 -13.44 15.67
N VAL A 368 -23.73 -13.23 16.67
CA VAL A 368 -25.17 -13.06 16.55
C VAL A 368 -25.52 -11.61 16.84
N ARG A 369 -26.24 -10.98 15.91
CA ARG A 369 -26.73 -9.60 16.05
C ARG A 369 -28.11 -9.65 16.72
N PRO A 370 -28.30 -9.09 17.93
CA PRO A 370 -29.58 -9.20 18.65
C PRO A 370 -30.76 -8.60 17.88
N ALA A 371 -30.53 -7.62 17.02
CA ALA A 371 -31.56 -7.00 16.18
C ALA A 371 -31.94 -7.86 14.96
N GLU A 372 -31.15 -8.89 14.62
CA GLU A 372 -31.29 -9.71 13.42
C GLU A 372 -31.07 -11.20 13.78
N ILE A 373 -31.81 -11.71 14.79
CA ILE A 373 -31.62 -13.09 15.30
C ILE A 373 -31.87 -14.16 14.22
N GLU A 374 -32.70 -13.87 13.22
CA GLU A 374 -32.98 -14.76 12.08
C GLU A 374 -31.91 -14.69 10.97
N ALA A 375 -30.93 -13.79 11.06
CA ALA A 375 -29.86 -13.69 10.08
C ALA A 375 -28.76 -14.75 10.31
N ASP A 376 -28.05 -15.09 9.23
CA ASP A 376 -26.89 -15.98 9.30
C ASP A 376 -25.86 -15.48 10.32
N ARG A 377 -25.33 -16.44 11.09
CA ARG A 377 -24.25 -16.18 12.03
C ARG A 377 -23.02 -15.70 11.29
N LEU A 378 -22.42 -14.63 11.77
CA LEU A 378 -21.23 -14.06 11.16
C LEU A 378 -19.97 -14.72 11.74
N LEU A 379 -19.08 -15.22 10.89
CA LEU A 379 -17.79 -15.75 11.32
C LEU A 379 -16.93 -14.63 11.93
N ALA A 380 -16.27 -14.94 13.04
CA ALA A 380 -15.40 -14.01 13.75
C ALA A 380 -14.17 -14.70 14.35
N LEU A 381 -13.08 -13.94 14.48
CA LEU A 381 -11.95 -14.34 15.32
C LEU A 381 -11.85 -13.38 16.50
N ILE A 382 -11.80 -13.93 17.72
CA ILE A 382 -11.46 -13.16 18.91
C ILE A 382 -9.94 -13.15 19.03
N LEU A 383 -9.39 -11.95 19.12
CA LEU A 383 -7.99 -11.72 19.42
C LEU A 383 -7.88 -11.31 20.88
N PRO A 384 -7.18 -12.09 21.72
CA PRO A 384 -7.00 -11.75 23.13
C PRO A 384 -6.27 -10.42 23.34
N GLU A 385 -6.43 -9.87 24.54
CA GLU A 385 -5.62 -8.75 25.01
C GLU A 385 -4.13 -9.17 25.02
N THR A 386 -3.24 -8.29 24.60
CA THR A 386 -1.79 -8.57 24.59
C THR A 386 -1.02 -7.28 24.87
N PRO A 387 -1.00 -6.78 26.12
CA PRO A 387 -0.28 -5.56 26.44
C PRO A 387 1.24 -5.75 26.26
N PRO A 388 1.99 -4.74 25.80
CA PRO A 388 1.55 -3.39 25.43
C PRO A 388 1.23 -3.25 23.92
N LEU A 389 1.06 -4.35 23.18
CA LEU A 389 0.75 -4.35 21.75
C LEU A 389 -0.73 -4.05 21.50
N ARG A 390 -1.61 -4.62 22.32
CA ARG A 390 -3.06 -4.42 22.31
C ARG A 390 -3.61 -4.39 23.73
N MET A 391 -4.28 -3.29 24.07
CA MET A 391 -4.82 -3.01 25.42
C MET A 391 -6.23 -3.54 25.67
N LEU A 392 -6.99 -3.87 24.62
CA LEU A 392 -8.34 -4.40 24.70
C LEU A 392 -8.46 -5.62 23.78
N PRO A 393 -9.24 -6.66 24.12
CA PRO A 393 -9.57 -7.72 23.16
C PRO A 393 -10.14 -7.14 21.86
N ALA A 394 -10.02 -7.88 20.76
CA ALA A 394 -10.54 -7.45 19.47
C ALA A 394 -11.32 -8.54 18.76
N LEU A 395 -12.25 -8.14 17.90
CA LEU A 395 -12.96 -9.00 16.96
C LEU A 395 -12.49 -8.73 15.54
N VAL A 396 -12.15 -9.78 14.82
CA VAL A 396 -11.95 -9.76 13.36
C VAL A 396 -13.19 -10.29 12.67
N THR A 397 -13.69 -9.56 11.68
CA THR A 397 -14.77 -10.01 10.79
C THR A 397 -14.43 -9.74 9.34
N ALA A 398 -15.18 -10.36 8.42
CA ALA A 398 -15.14 -9.96 7.02
C ALA A 398 -15.56 -8.48 6.87
N ALA A 399 -14.89 -7.77 5.96
CA ALA A 399 -15.12 -6.34 5.77
C ALA A 399 -16.56 -6.02 5.37
N GLY A 400 -17.14 -4.98 5.99
CA GLY A 400 -18.50 -4.52 5.70
C GLY A 400 -19.61 -5.39 6.28
N LYS A 401 -19.29 -6.42 7.08
CA LYS A 401 -20.29 -7.27 7.76
C LYS A 401 -20.76 -6.72 9.10
N LEU A 402 -19.95 -5.90 9.76
CA LEU A 402 -20.32 -5.19 10.98
C LEU A 402 -20.34 -3.69 10.69
N SER A 403 -21.33 -2.99 11.22
CA SER A 403 -21.33 -1.52 11.17
C SER A 403 -20.62 -0.95 12.40
N GLY A 404 -19.85 0.13 12.24
CA GLY A 404 -19.21 0.82 13.36
C GLY A 404 -20.20 1.43 14.38
N SER A 405 -21.50 1.42 14.08
CA SER A 405 -22.59 1.85 14.95
C SER A 405 -23.21 0.73 15.79
N GLU A 406 -22.77 -0.52 15.65
CA GLU A 406 -23.31 -1.60 16.48
C GLU A 406 -22.88 -1.44 17.94
N HIS A 407 -23.86 -1.27 18.81
CA HIS A 407 -23.63 -1.01 20.23
C HIS A 407 -23.60 -2.28 21.08
N ARG A 408 -24.03 -3.42 20.52
CA ARG A 408 -24.10 -4.68 21.25
C ARG A 408 -24.06 -5.87 20.30
N LEU A 409 -23.16 -6.81 20.59
CA LEU A 409 -22.99 -8.06 19.87
C LEU A 409 -23.05 -9.23 20.85
N ILE A 410 -23.62 -10.35 20.41
CA ILE A 410 -23.53 -11.63 21.14
C ILE A 410 -22.50 -12.48 20.43
N VAL A 411 -21.47 -12.91 21.15
CA VAL A 411 -20.38 -13.73 20.62
C VAL A 411 -20.48 -15.14 21.19
N LEU A 412 -20.58 -16.12 20.30
CA LEU A 412 -20.57 -17.54 20.59
C LEU A 412 -19.15 -18.05 20.41
N VAL A 413 -18.49 -18.42 21.52
CA VAL A 413 -17.10 -18.90 21.49
C VAL A 413 -17.08 -20.41 21.23
N ALA A 414 -16.25 -20.86 20.29
CA ALA A 414 -16.16 -22.28 19.90
C ALA A 414 -15.23 -23.14 20.79
N ASP A 415 -14.73 -22.60 21.92
CA ASP A 415 -13.78 -23.30 22.81
C ASP A 415 -14.48 -24.37 23.68
N LYS A 416 -13.69 -25.23 24.36
CA LYS A 416 -14.17 -26.34 25.20
C LYS A 416 -15.17 -25.91 26.28
N ASP A 417 -15.06 -24.67 26.76
CA ASP A 417 -16.05 -23.99 27.59
C ASP A 417 -16.89 -23.07 26.71
N SER A 418 -17.77 -23.66 25.90
CA SER A 418 -18.64 -22.95 24.95
C SER A 418 -19.46 -21.87 25.67
N GLY A 419 -18.93 -20.64 25.62
CA GLY A 419 -19.44 -19.50 26.35
C GLY A 419 -20.16 -18.53 25.43
N VAL A 420 -21.33 -18.08 25.85
CA VAL A 420 -22.01 -16.93 25.25
C VAL A 420 -21.51 -15.67 25.96
N ARG A 421 -21.01 -14.70 25.20
CA ARG A 421 -20.52 -13.42 25.75
C ARG A 421 -21.18 -12.24 25.06
N GLY A 422 -21.71 -11.30 25.83
CA GLY A 422 -22.08 -9.98 25.32
C GLY A 422 -20.83 -9.13 25.18
N VAL A 423 -20.64 -8.47 24.04
CA VAL A 423 -19.54 -7.53 23.84
C VAL A 423 -20.01 -6.28 23.11
N ARG A 424 -19.28 -5.18 23.33
CA ARG A 424 -19.52 -3.89 22.68
C ARG A 424 -18.29 -3.45 21.89
N PRO A 425 -18.41 -3.23 20.56
CA PRO A 425 -17.38 -2.57 19.77
C PRO A 425 -17.09 -1.16 20.28
N THR A 426 -15.82 -0.82 20.45
CA THR A 426 -15.37 0.50 20.93
C THR A 426 -14.64 1.31 19.88
N ALA A 427 -13.83 0.66 19.04
CA ALA A 427 -13.07 1.33 17.99
C ALA A 427 -12.74 0.38 16.83
N LEU A 428 -12.85 0.88 15.59
CA LEU A 428 -12.30 0.23 14.41
C LEU A 428 -10.79 0.50 14.36
N THR A 429 -9.99 -0.55 14.58
CA THR A 429 -8.52 -0.48 14.66
C THR A 429 -7.83 -0.84 13.35
N GLU A 430 -8.42 -1.70 12.54
CA GLU A 430 -7.91 -2.05 11.20
C GLU A 430 -9.05 -2.19 10.22
N GLN A 431 -8.81 -1.80 8.96
CA GLN A 431 -9.78 -1.89 7.88
C GLN A 431 -9.04 -2.15 6.56
N THR A 432 -9.29 -3.31 5.98
CA THR A 432 -8.74 -3.75 4.68
C THR A 432 -9.90 -4.15 3.75
N PRO A 433 -9.63 -4.48 2.48
CA PRO A 433 -10.68 -4.97 1.58
C PRO A 433 -11.34 -6.28 2.03
N ARG A 434 -10.69 -7.06 2.91
CA ARG A 434 -11.16 -8.39 3.32
C ARG A 434 -11.61 -8.46 4.76
N ILE A 435 -10.99 -7.69 5.65
CA ILE A 435 -11.30 -7.76 7.08
C ILE A 435 -11.42 -6.38 7.73
N GLU A 436 -12.13 -6.37 8.85
CA GLU A 436 -12.15 -5.27 9.80
C GLU A 436 -11.84 -5.80 11.20
N VAL A 437 -11.10 -5.02 11.99
CA VAL A 437 -10.71 -5.38 13.35
C VAL A 437 -11.24 -4.33 14.33
N PHE A 438 -12.15 -4.73 15.20
CA PHE A 438 -12.78 -3.88 16.20
C PHE A 438 -12.22 -4.19 17.59
N SER A 439 -11.76 -3.19 18.33
CA SER A 439 -11.58 -3.34 19.78
C SER A 439 -12.94 -3.52 20.44
N VAL A 440 -13.00 -4.40 21.43
CA VAL A 440 -14.25 -4.73 22.14
C VAL A 440 -14.05 -4.73 23.65
N GLU A 441 -15.12 -4.41 24.35
CA GLU A 441 -15.23 -4.54 25.81
C GLU A 441 -16.37 -5.51 26.17
N PRO A 442 -16.30 -6.20 27.32
CA PRO A 442 -17.42 -6.98 27.84
C PRO A 442 -18.66 -6.09 28.00
N ASP A 443 -19.82 -6.60 27.59
CA ASP A 443 -21.11 -5.98 27.92
C ASP A 443 -21.65 -6.62 29.20
N GLU A 444 -21.58 -5.90 30.32
CA GLU A 444 -21.98 -6.37 31.65
C GLU A 444 -23.49 -6.65 31.78
N LYS A 445 -24.30 -6.26 30.79
CA LYS A 445 -25.76 -6.44 30.79
C LYS A 445 -26.19 -7.68 30.00
N LEU A 446 -25.69 -8.88 30.35
CA LEU A 446 -26.16 -10.12 29.72
C LEU A 446 -27.59 -10.45 30.14
#